data_AF-A0A3P3ZIE1-F1
#
_entry.id   AF-A0A3P3ZIE1-F1
#
_cell.length_a   1.000
_cell.length_b   1.000
_cell.length_c   1.000
_cell.angle_alpha   90.00
_cell.angle_beta   90.00
_cell.angle_gamma   90.00
#
_symmetry.space_group_name_H-M   'P 1'
#
loop_
_entity.id
_entity.type
_entity.pdbx_description
1 polymer ?
#
loop_
_entity_poly.entity_id
_entity_poly.type
_entity_poly.pdbx_seq_one_letter_code
_entity_poly.pdbx_strand_id
1 'polypeptide(L)'
;MSLDFLVSQILTPDNVQRAVAEAELERRSREVPGFCFSLARYCRTLMSSQSSHTVGLVALSVLKRSVMASNSAEELEQVVSSLLSDLSDIAALPGGAAAVMRQWSSAVCKTVRRLVVLWASPTATPAAGEATTGAIIAQLLGAFGQYRNADASGLLSVFSHVWLLRTMFEEPMPEVMHAWCAELLLSCAPPLFEILCTSAAAALSMSLPDSSALAADSRRSTRAALS
;
A
#
# COMPACT_ATOMS: atom_id res chain seq x y z
N MET A 1 -19.22 5.44 23.10
CA MET A 1 -17.75 5.48 23.10
C MET A 1 -17.24 5.55 21.66
N SER A 2 -16.40 6.52 21.31
CA SER A 2 -15.89 6.73 19.93
C SER A 2 -14.74 5.78 19.59
N LEU A 3 -14.46 5.58 18.30
CA LEU A 3 -13.28 4.84 17.82
C LEU A 3 -11.98 5.47 18.31
N ASP A 4 -11.90 6.79 18.27
CA ASP A 4 -10.73 7.56 18.73
C ASP A 4 -10.42 7.29 20.21
N PHE A 5 -11.45 7.31 21.06
CA PHE A 5 -11.29 7.00 22.47
C PHE A 5 -10.82 5.56 22.67
N LEU A 6 -11.44 4.58 21.99
CA LEU A 6 -11.08 3.16 22.14
C LEU A 6 -9.65 2.86 21.69
N VAL A 7 -9.23 3.40 20.54
CA VAL A 7 -7.88 3.18 20.03
C VAL A 7 -6.84 3.87 20.91
N SER A 8 -7.13 5.07 21.42
CA SER A 8 -6.26 5.77 22.36
C SER A 8 -6.13 5.02 23.70
N GLN A 9 -7.21 4.37 24.16
CA GLN A 9 -7.19 3.54 25.36
C GLN A 9 -6.32 2.28 25.22
N ILE A 10 -6.04 1.80 24.00
CA ILE A 10 -5.09 0.68 23.83
C ILE A 10 -3.67 1.09 24.27
N LEU A 11 -3.33 2.37 24.08
CA LEU A 11 -2.00 2.91 24.38
C LEU A 11 -1.82 3.27 25.87
N THR A 12 -2.86 3.19 26.70
CA THR A 12 -2.73 3.50 28.12
C THR A 12 -1.89 2.45 28.84
N PRO A 13 -1.16 2.83 29.90
CA PRO A 13 -0.41 1.88 30.73
C PRO A 13 -1.31 0.98 31.57
N ASP A 14 -2.57 1.36 31.80
CA ASP A 14 -3.55 0.57 32.54
C ASP A 14 -4.01 -0.66 31.73
N ASN A 15 -3.64 -1.85 32.23
CA ASN A 15 -3.98 -3.12 31.59
C ASN A 15 -5.48 -3.42 31.60
N VAL A 16 -6.23 -2.95 32.62
CA VAL A 16 -7.68 -3.15 32.69
C VAL A 16 -8.38 -2.30 31.63
N GLN A 17 -8.01 -1.02 31.53
CA GLN A 17 -8.56 -0.13 30.50
C GLN A 17 -8.23 -0.61 29.08
N ARG A 18 -6.99 -1.06 28.85
CA ARG A 18 -6.59 -1.65 27.57
C ARG A 18 -7.44 -2.87 27.23
N ALA A 19 -7.59 -3.82 28.16
CA ALA A 19 -8.36 -5.03 27.91
C ALA A 19 -9.84 -4.74 27.63
N VAL A 20 -10.44 -3.78 28.34
CA VAL A 20 -11.81 -3.33 28.08
C VAL A 20 -11.94 -2.70 26.69
N ALA A 21 -10.98 -1.86 26.28
CA ALA A 21 -11.01 -1.24 24.96
C ALA A 21 -10.85 -2.27 23.83
N GLU A 22 -9.96 -3.25 23.99
CA GLU A 22 -9.78 -4.32 23.02
C GLU A 22 -11.02 -5.21 22.90
N ALA A 23 -11.62 -5.61 24.03
CA ALA A 23 -12.85 -6.40 24.04
C ALA A 23 -14.01 -5.67 23.35
N GLU A 24 -14.15 -4.37 23.59
CA GLU A 24 -15.19 -3.56 22.95
C GLU A 24 -14.94 -3.37 21.45
N LEU A 25 -13.68 -3.21 21.02
CA LEU A 25 -13.34 -3.16 19.59
C LEU A 25 -13.60 -4.50 18.89
N GLU A 26 -13.27 -5.61 19.54
CA GLU A 26 -13.55 -6.94 19.03
C GLU A 26 -15.06 -7.18 18.93
N ARG A 27 -15.83 -6.84 19.96
CA ARG A 27 -17.29 -6.92 19.94
C ARG A 27 -17.88 -6.13 18.77
N ARG A 28 -17.44 -4.87 18.60
CA ARG A 28 -17.91 -4.02 17.50
C ARG A 28 -17.54 -4.55 16.12
N SER A 29 -16.37 -5.15 15.97
CA SER A 29 -15.98 -5.74 14.68
C SER A 29 -16.88 -6.90 14.24
N ARG A 30 -17.64 -7.51 15.17
CA ARG A 30 -18.57 -8.59 14.89
C ARG A 30 -20.02 -8.09 14.80
N GLU A 31 -20.37 -7.10 15.61
CA GLU A 31 -21.77 -6.68 15.79
C GLU A 31 -22.16 -5.42 15.02
N VAL A 32 -21.20 -4.57 14.63
CA VAL A 32 -21.48 -3.30 13.96
C VAL A 32 -21.20 -3.43 12.45
N PRO A 33 -22.23 -3.36 11.59
CA PRO A 33 -22.04 -3.36 10.14
C PRO A 33 -21.17 -2.19 9.67
N GLY A 34 -20.24 -2.43 8.75
CA GLY A 34 -19.37 -1.39 8.20
C GLY A 34 -18.29 -0.91 9.18
N PHE A 35 -18.07 -1.63 10.28
CA PHE A 35 -17.03 -1.31 11.25
C PHE A 35 -15.62 -1.32 10.64
N CYS A 36 -15.28 -2.35 9.86
CA CYS A 36 -13.96 -2.47 9.24
C CYS A 36 -13.73 -1.33 8.25
N PHE A 37 -14.75 -0.99 7.45
CA PHE A 37 -14.67 0.14 6.51
C PHE A 37 -14.49 1.47 7.24
N SER A 38 -15.27 1.71 8.31
CA SER A 38 -15.14 2.91 9.14
C SER A 38 -13.76 3.00 9.79
N LEU A 39 -13.23 1.88 10.27
CA LEU A 39 -11.89 1.81 10.86
C LEU A 39 -10.78 2.04 9.82
N ALA A 40 -10.93 1.54 8.59
CA ALA A 40 -9.98 1.80 7.51
C ALA A 40 -9.90 3.30 7.18
N ARG A 41 -11.05 3.97 7.05
CA ARG A 41 -11.11 5.42 6.88
C ARG A 41 -10.50 6.18 8.05
N TYR A 42 -10.74 5.70 9.27
CA TYR A 42 -10.15 6.29 10.46
C TYR A 42 -8.62 6.16 10.49
N CYS A 43 -8.07 5.02 10.06
CA CYS A 43 -6.62 4.82 9.93
C CYS A 43 -6.01 5.85 8.96
N ARG A 44 -6.65 6.12 7.81
CA ARG A 44 -6.20 7.15 6.87
C ARG A 44 -6.09 8.52 7.55
N THR A 45 -7.14 8.94 8.26
CA THR A 45 -7.15 10.24 8.96
C THR A 45 -6.01 10.33 9.96
N LEU A 46 -5.78 9.30 10.76
CA LEU A 46 -4.68 9.29 11.73
C LEU A 46 -3.30 9.35 11.08
N MET A 47 -3.11 8.70 9.93
CA MET A 47 -1.82 8.72 9.24
C MET A 47 -1.50 10.05 8.57
N SER A 48 -2.53 10.84 8.21
CA SER A 48 -2.33 12.19 7.68
C SER A 48 -1.72 13.18 8.69
N SER A 49 -1.74 12.84 9.99
CA SER A 49 -1.20 13.66 11.07
C SER A 49 0.01 13.00 11.73
N GLN A 50 1.19 13.61 11.67
CA GLN A 50 2.41 13.09 12.30
C GLN A 50 2.26 12.86 13.81
N SER A 51 1.50 13.72 14.51
CA SER A 51 1.27 13.60 15.96
C SER A 51 0.46 12.35 16.34
N SER A 52 -0.15 11.68 15.36
CA SER A 52 -1.07 10.55 15.56
C SER A 52 -0.55 9.24 14.96
N HIS A 53 0.69 9.19 14.44
CA HIS A 53 1.23 8.00 13.77
C HIS A 53 1.21 6.75 14.65
N THR A 54 1.59 6.85 15.92
CA THR A 54 1.54 5.71 16.86
C THR A 54 0.11 5.19 17.03
N VAL A 55 -0.87 6.09 17.17
CA VAL A 55 -2.30 5.75 17.26
C VAL A 55 -2.76 5.09 15.96
N GLY A 56 -2.31 5.61 14.81
CA GLY A 56 -2.58 5.05 13.49
C GLY A 56 -2.06 3.62 13.34
N LEU A 57 -0.85 3.32 13.82
CA LEU A 57 -0.26 1.98 13.72
C LEU A 57 -1.03 0.96 14.58
N VAL A 58 -1.51 1.40 15.75
CA VAL A 58 -2.43 0.61 16.58
C VAL A 58 -3.76 0.41 15.86
N ALA A 59 -4.35 1.47 15.30
CA ALA A 59 -5.60 1.38 14.54
C ALA A 59 -5.48 0.40 13.36
N LEU A 60 -4.38 0.42 12.60
CA LEU A 60 -4.10 -0.55 11.54
C LEU A 60 -3.96 -1.98 12.07
N SER A 61 -3.40 -2.15 13.27
CA SER A 61 -3.28 -3.46 13.91
C SER A 61 -4.65 -3.99 14.35
N VAL A 62 -5.53 -3.12 14.85
CA VAL A 62 -6.94 -3.45 15.13
C VAL A 62 -7.65 -3.80 13.83
N LEU A 63 -7.50 -2.99 12.77
CA LEU A 63 -8.10 -3.25 11.46
C LEU A 63 -7.71 -4.63 10.94
N LYS A 64 -6.42 -4.97 10.96
CA LYS A 64 -5.93 -6.29 10.55
C LYS A 64 -6.58 -7.44 11.33
N ARG A 65 -6.84 -7.28 12.62
CA ARG A 65 -7.56 -8.31 13.41
C ARG A 65 -9.03 -8.36 13.01
N SER A 66 -9.69 -7.21 12.89
CA SER A 66 -11.10 -7.11 12.55
C SER A 66 -11.42 -7.64 11.16
N VAL A 67 -10.60 -7.34 10.14
CA VAL A 67 -10.81 -7.89 8.78
C VAL A 67 -10.69 -9.40 8.77
N MET A 68 -9.72 -9.97 9.49
CA MET A 68 -9.54 -11.42 9.57
C MET A 68 -10.70 -12.12 10.28
N ALA A 69 -11.36 -11.44 11.21
CA ALA A 69 -12.55 -11.93 11.89
C ALA A 69 -13.86 -11.69 11.10
N SER A 70 -13.84 -10.80 10.10
CA SER A 70 -15.02 -10.50 9.28
C SER A 70 -15.39 -11.67 8.37
N ASN A 71 -16.69 -11.86 8.20
CA ASN A 71 -17.29 -12.80 7.25
C ASN A 71 -18.05 -12.08 6.12
N SER A 72 -18.00 -10.74 6.09
CA SER A 72 -18.69 -9.94 5.07
C SER A 72 -17.75 -9.66 3.91
N ALA A 73 -17.91 -10.39 2.80
CA ALA A 73 -17.12 -10.13 1.59
C ALA A 73 -17.33 -8.69 1.11
N GLU A 74 -18.57 -8.23 0.99
CA GLU A 74 -18.93 -6.87 0.53
C GLU A 74 -18.25 -5.77 1.35
N GLU A 75 -18.21 -5.90 2.69
CA GLU A 75 -17.50 -4.93 3.53
C GLU A 75 -15.99 -4.95 3.25
N LEU A 76 -15.40 -6.14 3.11
CA LEU A 76 -13.98 -6.26 2.81
C LEU A 76 -13.63 -5.74 1.41
N GLU A 77 -14.52 -5.83 0.42
CA GLU A 77 -14.34 -5.18 -0.89
C GLU A 77 -14.22 -3.66 -0.76
N GLN A 78 -15.12 -3.05 0.03
CA GLN A 78 -15.08 -1.61 0.31
C GLN A 78 -13.79 -1.22 1.07
N VAL A 79 -13.36 -2.05 2.02
CA VAL A 79 -12.09 -1.85 2.74
C VAL A 79 -10.90 -1.91 1.77
N VAL A 80 -10.83 -2.94 0.91
CA VAL A 80 -9.75 -3.07 -0.08
C VAL A 80 -9.72 -1.86 -1.00
N SER A 81 -10.86 -1.48 -1.57
CA SER A 81 -10.96 -0.33 -2.48
C SER A 81 -10.47 0.96 -1.81
N SER A 82 -10.88 1.20 -0.56
CA SER A 82 -10.43 2.37 0.23
C SER A 82 -8.94 2.33 0.57
N LEU A 83 -8.40 1.17 0.94
CA LEU A 83 -6.98 1.09 1.29
C LEU A 83 -6.08 1.26 0.06
N LEU A 84 -6.52 0.76 -1.11
CA LEU A 84 -5.82 0.91 -2.38
C LEU A 84 -5.89 2.35 -2.90
N SER A 85 -7.02 3.06 -2.75
CA SER A 85 -7.12 4.46 -3.19
C SER A 85 -6.15 5.38 -2.45
N ASP A 86 -5.80 5.01 -1.23
CA ASP A 86 -5.02 5.85 -0.33
C ASP A 86 -3.51 5.50 -0.38
N LEU A 87 -3.12 4.48 -1.16
CA LEU A 87 -1.75 3.97 -1.18
C LEU A 87 -0.72 5.03 -1.63
N SER A 88 -1.08 5.87 -2.59
CA SER A 88 -0.25 6.99 -3.05
C SER A 88 -0.15 8.09 -2.00
N ASP A 89 -1.27 8.43 -1.35
CA ASP A 89 -1.33 9.48 -0.34
C ASP A 89 -0.46 9.13 0.87
N ILE A 90 -0.49 7.86 1.30
CA ILE A 90 0.32 7.37 2.40
C ILE A 90 1.81 7.38 2.04
N ALA A 91 2.16 7.12 0.77
CA ALA A 91 3.54 7.16 0.30
C ALA A 91 4.14 8.57 0.30
N ALA A 92 3.30 9.59 0.17
CA ALA A 92 3.69 11.00 0.17
C ALA A 92 3.88 11.61 1.57
N LEU A 93 3.57 10.88 2.65
CA LEU A 93 3.64 11.42 4.01
C LEU A 93 5.09 11.71 4.46
N PRO A 94 5.37 12.93 4.99
CA PRO A 94 6.69 13.28 5.48
C PRO A 94 7.01 12.52 6.78
N GLY A 95 8.16 11.85 6.85
CA GLY A 95 8.69 11.21 8.06
C GLY A 95 8.05 9.86 8.39
N GLY A 96 8.85 8.79 8.42
CA GLY A 96 8.39 7.45 8.83
C GLY A 96 7.79 6.57 7.72
N ALA A 97 7.89 7.02 6.45
CA ALA A 97 7.28 6.40 5.27
C ALA A 97 7.44 4.87 5.21
N ALA A 98 8.61 4.31 5.50
CA ALA A 98 8.82 2.86 5.33
C ALA A 98 8.01 2.00 6.33
N ALA A 99 7.94 2.38 7.61
CA ALA A 99 7.23 1.59 8.61
C ALA A 99 5.71 1.69 8.42
N VAL A 100 5.22 2.91 8.15
CA VAL A 100 3.81 3.16 7.86
C VAL A 100 3.41 2.44 6.57
N MET A 101 4.20 2.56 5.50
CA MET A 101 3.96 1.87 4.23
C MET A 101 3.96 0.35 4.39
N ARG A 102 4.86 -0.21 5.20
CA ARG A 102 4.85 -1.66 5.49
C ARG A 102 3.58 -2.07 6.23
N GLN A 103 3.14 -1.31 7.22
CA GLN A 103 1.90 -1.64 7.95
C GLN A 103 0.65 -1.46 7.10
N TRP A 104 0.62 -0.43 6.25
CA TRP A 104 -0.46 -0.20 5.29
C TRP A 104 -0.52 -1.31 4.25
N SER A 105 0.62 -1.65 3.63
CA SER A 105 0.72 -2.76 2.68
C SER A 105 0.30 -4.06 3.34
N SER A 106 0.77 -4.36 4.55
CA SER A 106 0.33 -5.53 5.32
C SER A 106 -1.19 -5.56 5.56
N ALA A 107 -1.82 -4.41 5.83
CA ALA A 107 -3.27 -4.33 6.00
C ALA A 107 -4.01 -4.59 4.68
N VAL A 108 -3.57 -4.00 3.57
CA VAL A 108 -4.09 -4.30 2.23
C VAL A 108 -3.98 -5.80 1.95
N CYS A 109 -2.78 -6.37 2.13
CA CYS A 109 -2.53 -7.79 1.85
C CYS A 109 -3.46 -8.71 2.66
N LYS A 110 -3.57 -8.48 3.98
CA LYS A 110 -4.45 -9.30 4.82
C LYS A 110 -5.91 -9.19 4.43
N THR A 111 -6.36 -7.98 4.08
CA THR A 111 -7.75 -7.74 3.67
C THR A 111 -8.05 -8.46 2.35
N VAL A 112 -7.18 -8.32 1.35
CA VAL A 112 -7.30 -9.01 0.06
C VAL A 112 -7.29 -10.52 0.25
N ARG A 113 -6.38 -11.06 1.05
CA ARG A 113 -6.31 -12.50 1.32
C ARG A 113 -7.58 -13.02 1.96
N ARG A 114 -8.08 -12.33 2.98
CA ARG A 114 -9.32 -12.72 3.64
C ARG A 114 -10.51 -12.68 2.67
N LEU A 115 -10.58 -11.63 1.86
CA LEU A 115 -11.60 -11.47 0.83
C LEU A 115 -11.58 -12.61 -0.20
N VAL A 116 -10.40 -12.96 -0.72
CA VAL A 116 -10.26 -14.10 -1.66
C VAL A 116 -10.63 -15.42 -1.00
N VAL A 117 -10.27 -15.64 0.27
CA VAL A 117 -10.71 -16.83 1.02
C VAL A 117 -12.24 -16.88 1.17
N LEU A 118 -12.90 -15.74 1.37
CA LEU A 118 -14.37 -15.70 1.43
C LEU A 118 -15.01 -16.02 0.06
N TRP A 119 -14.42 -15.57 -1.05
CA TRP A 119 -14.89 -15.93 -2.40
C TRP A 119 -14.60 -17.38 -2.80
N ALA A 120 -13.53 -17.95 -2.26
CA ALA A 120 -13.21 -19.36 -2.44
C ALA A 120 -14.14 -20.29 -1.64
N SER A 121 -14.94 -19.73 -0.73
CA SER A 121 -15.91 -20.51 0.05
C SER A 121 -16.93 -21.17 -0.88
N PRO A 122 -17.33 -22.43 -0.64
CA PRO A 122 -18.34 -23.12 -1.45
C PRO A 122 -19.69 -22.39 -1.55
N THR A 123 -19.94 -21.46 -0.64
CA THR A 123 -21.18 -20.65 -0.56
C THR A 123 -21.11 -19.35 -1.35
N ALA A 124 -19.94 -18.97 -1.89
CA ALA A 124 -19.78 -17.73 -2.62
C ALA A 124 -20.13 -17.90 -4.11
N THR A 125 -20.65 -16.83 -4.72
CA THR A 125 -20.93 -16.78 -6.15
C THR A 125 -19.61 -16.57 -6.93
N PRO A 126 -19.21 -17.50 -7.83
CA PRO A 126 -17.91 -17.40 -8.53
C PRO A 126 -17.71 -16.12 -9.32
N ALA A 127 -18.77 -15.62 -9.98
CA ALA A 127 -18.74 -14.39 -10.78
C ALA A 127 -18.42 -13.12 -9.96
N ALA A 128 -18.76 -13.09 -8.66
CA ALA A 128 -18.46 -11.95 -7.80
C ALA A 128 -16.95 -11.87 -7.51
N GLY A 129 -16.29 -13.01 -7.28
CA GLY A 129 -14.85 -13.06 -7.02
C GLY A 129 -14.01 -12.66 -8.23
N GLU A 130 -14.41 -13.03 -9.44
CA GLU A 130 -13.74 -12.62 -10.69
C GLU A 130 -13.88 -11.12 -10.95
N ALA A 131 -15.08 -10.56 -10.79
CA ALA A 131 -15.34 -9.14 -10.99
C ALA A 131 -14.50 -8.27 -10.04
N THR A 132 -14.44 -8.63 -8.76
CA THR A 132 -13.69 -7.85 -7.78
C THR A 132 -12.17 -8.04 -7.93
N THR A 133 -11.73 -9.23 -8.32
CA THR A 133 -10.33 -9.46 -8.75
C THR A 133 -9.93 -8.50 -9.86
N GLY A 134 -10.73 -8.44 -10.92
CA GLY A 134 -10.51 -7.53 -12.05
C GLY A 134 -10.51 -6.07 -11.61
N ALA A 135 -11.41 -5.69 -10.70
CA ALA A 135 -11.49 -4.33 -10.16
C ALA A 135 -10.21 -3.94 -9.37
N ILE A 136 -9.67 -4.84 -8.55
CA ILE A 136 -8.42 -4.60 -7.80
C ILE A 136 -7.24 -4.40 -8.77
N ILE A 137 -7.10 -5.28 -9.75
CA ILE A 137 -6.03 -5.17 -10.76
C ILE A 137 -6.20 -3.87 -11.55
N ALA A 138 -7.41 -3.56 -12.01
CA ALA A 138 -7.70 -2.33 -12.74
C ALA A 138 -7.40 -1.07 -11.91
N GLN A 139 -7.71 -1.07 -10.61
CA GLN A 139 -7.40 0.05 -9.72
C GLN A 139 -5.89 0.27 -9.58
N LEU A 140 -5.11 -0.81 -9.41
CA LEU A 140 -3.64 -0.76 -9.36
C LEU A 140 -3.04 -0.27 -10.68
N LEU A 141 -3.48 -0.83 -11.82
CA LEU A 141 -3.04 -0.40 -13.14
C LEU A 141 -3.42 1.06 -13.44
N GLY A 142 -4.60 1.49 -13.01
CA GLY A 142 -5.05 2.88 -13.12
C GLY A 142 -4.15 3.85 -12.36
N ALA A 143 -3.65 3.45 -11.19
CA ALA A 143 -2.66 4.23 -10.44
C ALA A 143 -1.33 4.35 -11.19
N PHE A 144 -0.86 3.26 -11.84
CA PHE A 144 0.39 3.30 -12.63
C PHE A 144 0.34 4.27 -13.80
N GLY A 145 -0.83 4.42 -14.42
CA GLY A 145 -1.05 5.41 -15.48
C GLY A 145 -0.69 6.84 -15.05
N GLN A 146 -0.82 7.16 -13.75
CA GLN A 146 -0.49 8.46 -13.19
C GLN A 146 1.03 8.66 -13.03
N TYR A 147 1.82 7.58 -12.98
CA TYR A 147 3.26 7.64 -12.73
C TYR A 147 4.12 7.71 -13.99
N ARG A 148 3.55 7.43 -15.17
CA ARG A 148 4.31 7.35 -16.43
C ARG A 148 5.06 8.64 -16.77
N ASN A 149 4.60 9.78 -16.26
CA ASN A 149 5.21 11.10 -16.43
C ASN A 149 5.62 11.75 -15.10
N ALA A 150 5.64 11.01 -14.00
CA ALA A 150 5.87 11.62 -12.69
C ALA A 150 7.35 11.96 -12.49
N ASP A 151 7.60 13.11 -11.86
CA ASP A 151 8.94 13.56 -11.50
C ASP A 151 9.52 12.72 -10.33
N ALA A 152 10.66 13.13 -9.78
CA ALA A 152 11.30 12.42 -8.67
C ALA A 152 10.38 12.22 -7.44
N SER A 153 9.34 13.04 -7.25
CA SER A 153 8.35 12.87 -6.18
C SER A 153 7.40 11.70 -6.46
N GLY A 154 7.13 11.40 -7.73
CA GLY A 154 6.35 10.24 -8.17
C GLY A 154 7.00 8.89 -7.88
N LEU A 155 8.34 8.84 -7.81
CA LEU A 155 9.07 7.61 -7.52
C LEU A 155 8.72 7.00 -6.16
N LEU A 156 8.42 7.83 -5.15
CA LEU A 156 7.98 7.34 -3.84
C LEU A 156 6.66 6.57 -3.94
N SER A 157 5.74 7.05 -4.78
CA SER A 157 4.48 6.36 -5.07
C SER A 157 4.68 5.10 -5.91
N VAL A 158 5.71 5.02 -6.75
CA VAL A 158 6.08 3.76 -7.43
C VAL A 158 6.61 2.74 -6.42
N PHE A 159 7.48 3.16 -5.49
CA PHE A 159 8.02 2.27 -4.45
C PHE A 159 6.95 1.72 -3.51
N SER A 160 5.87 2.47 -3.22
CA SER A 160 4.76 1.96 -2.40
C SER A 160 4.06 0.77 -3.05
N HIS A 161 3.87 0.79 -4.36
CA HIS A 161 3.26 -0.30 -5.12
C HIS A 161 4.21 -1.50 -5.24
N VAL A 162 5.51 -1.27 -5.38
CA VAL A 162 6.53 -2.33 -5.31
C VAL A 162 6.52 -3.01 -3.94
N TRP A 163 6.41 -2.24 -2.85
CA TRP A 163 6.29 -2.81 -1.51
C TRP A 163 5.00 -3.61 -1.34
N LEU A 164 3.87 -3.11 -1.84
CA LEU A 164 2.62 -3.85 -1.80
C LEU A 164 2.77 -5.21 -2.50
N LEU A 165 3.27 -5.23 -3.73
CA LEU A 165 3.52 -6.48 -4.46
C LEU A 165 4.44 -7.40 -3.66
N ARG A 166 5.60 -6.91 -3.21
CA ARG A 166 6.53 -7.69 -2.40
C ARG A 166 5.84 -8.30 -1.17
N THR A 167 5.09 -7.52 -0.41
CA THR A 167 4.41 -8.00 0.81
C THR A 167 3.33 -9.04 0.51
N MET A 168 2.65 -8.97 -0.65
CA MET A 168 1.71 -10.01 -1.06
C MET A 168 2.36 -11.40 -1.20
N PHE A 169 3.66 -11.45 -1.52
CA PHE A 169 4.43 -12.68 -1.75
C PHE A 169 5.33 -13.10 -0.57
N GLU A 170 5.56 -12.24 0.43
CA GLU A 170 6.43 -12.56 1.57
C GLU A 170 5.80 -13.56 2.55
N GLU A 171 4.49 -13.51 2.74
CA GLU A 171 3.78 -14.41 3.64
C GLU A 171 3.19 -15.61 2.85
N PRO A 172 3.12 -16.83 3.44
CA PRO A 172 2.63 -18.02 2.77
C PRO A 172 1.21 -17.81 2.23
N MET A 173 1.06 -17.98 0.92
CA MET A 173 -0.20 -17.79 0.23
C MET A 173 -1.06 -19.06 0.26
N PRO A 174 -2.37 -18.94 0.52
CA PRO A 174 -3.30 -20.03 0.27
C PRO A 174 -3.25 -20.44 -1.20
N GLU A 175 -3.34 -21.75 -1.48
CA GLU A 175 -3.28 -22.28 -2.86
C GLU A 175 -4.32 -21.64 -3.78
N VAL A 176 -5.51 -21.34 -3.24
CA VAL A 176 -6.59 -20.68 -3.98
C VAL A 176 -6.21 -19.29 -4.50
N MET A 177 -5.20 -18.65 -3.92
CA MET A 177 -4.70 -17.36 -4.35
C MET A 177 -3.60 -17.44 -5.40
N HIS A 178 -3.05 -18.62 -5.70
CA HIS A 178 -1.90 -18.74 -6.59
C HIS A 178 -2.17 -18.20 -8.00
N ALA A 179 -3.31 -18.58 -8.59
CA ALA A 179 -3.70 -18.09 -9.92
C ALA A 179 -3.90 -16.56 -9.92
N TRP A 180 -4.62 -16.04 -8.93
CA TRP A 180 -4.87 -14.61 -8.76
C TRP A 180 -3.57 -13.82 -8.59
N CYS A 181 -2.65 -14.29 -7.75
CA CYS A 181 -1.37 -13.64 -7.53
C CYS A 181 -0.46 -13.71 -8.76
N ALA A 182 -0.49 -14.80 -9.53
CA ALA A 182 0.23 -14.90 -10.78
C ALA A 182 -0.29 -13.86 -11.79
N GLU A 183 -1.61 -13.72 -11.93
CA GLU A 183 -2.24 -12.71 -12.78
C GLU A 183 -1.89 -11.29 -12.33
N LEU A 184 -1.93 -11.03 -11.01
CA LEU A 184 -1.52 -9.75 -10.44
C LEU A 184 -0.08 -9.40 -10.81
N LEU A 185 0.86 -10.34 -10.67
CA LEU A 185 2.27 -10.13 -11.03
C LEU A 185 2.45 -9.90 -12.52
N LEU A 186 1.85 -10.74 -13.36
CA LEU A 186 1.95 -10.62 -14.82
C LEU A 186 1.38 -9.29 -15.30
N SER A 187 0.33 -8.79 -14.65
CA SER A 187 -0.29 -7.52 -15.00
C SER A 187 0.48 -6.32 -14.45
N CYS A 188 0.94 -6.37 -13.19
CA CYS A 188 1.45 -5.20 -12.48
C CYS A 188 2.98 -5.05 -12.47
N ALA A 189 3.74 -6.15 -12.54
CA ALA A 189 5.20 -6.09 -12.47
C ALA A 189 5.83 -5.45 -13.72
N PRO A 190 5.42 -5.79 -14.96
CA PRO A 190 5.99 -5.17 -16.16
C PRO A 190 5.87 -3.64 -16.21
N PRO A 191 4.68 -3.02 -16.00
CA PRO A 191 4.57 -1.55 -16.06
C PRO A 191 5.35 -0.87 -14.93
N LEU A 192 5.40 -1.45 -13.72
CA LEU A 192 6.23 -0.92 -12.64
C LEU A 192 7.72 -0.94 -13.00
N PHE A 193 8.18 -2.01 -13.63
CA PHE A 193 9.57 -2.12 -14.09
C PHE A 193 9.88 -1.11 -15.21
N GLU A 194 8.97 -0.94 -16.18
CA GLU A 194 9.11 0.08 -17.23
C GLU A 194 9.27 1.48 -16.63
N ILE A 195 8.42 1.85 -15.65
CA ILE A 195 8.50 3.14 -14.96
C ILE A 195 9.85 3.30 -14.27
N LEU A 196 10.29 2.31 -13.47
CA LEU A 196 11.56 2.36 -12.76
C LEU A 196 12.76 2.49 -13.71
N CYS A 197 12.80 1.72 -14.80
CA CYS A 197 13.85 1.79 -15.81
C CYS A 197 13.88 3.15 -16.50
N THR A 198 12.72 3.69 -16.87
CA THR A 198 12.61 4.99 -17.54
C THR A 198 13.09 6.11 -16.61
N SER A 199 12.67 6.09 -15.35
CA SER A 199 13.12 7.07 -14.36
C SER A 199 14.62 6.96 -14.06
N ALA A 200 15.18 5.75 -13.98
CA ALA A 200 16.62 5.55 -13.80
C ALA A 200 17.43 6.09 -14.99
N ALA A 201 16.98 5.84 -16.23
CA ALA A 201 17.59 6.36 -17.44
C ALA A 201 17.56 7.90 -17.48
N ALA A 202 16.44 8.51 -17.07
CA ALA A 202 16.33 9.97 -16.97
C ALA A 202 17.29 10.55 -15.92
N ALA A 203 17.37 9.94 -14.73
CA ALA A 203 18.30 10.38 -13.68
C ALA A 203 19.77 10.28 -14.11
N LEU A 204 20.16 9.19 -14.80
CA LEU A 204 21.51 9.02 -15.35
C LEU A 204 21.82 10.10 -16.40
N SER A 205 20.86 10.41 -17.27
CA SER A 205 21.01 11.43 -18.33
C SER A 205 21.23 12.83 -17.76
N MET A 206 20.58 13.18 -16.63
CA MET A 206 20.81 14.45 -15.94
C MET A 206 22.11 14.49 -15.12
N SER A 207 22.63 13.32 -14.73
CA SER A 207 23.87 13.22 -13.94
C SER A 207 25.15 13.27 -14.79
N LEU A 208 25.01 13.08 -16.11
CA LEU A 208 26.10 13.25 -17.04
C LEU A 208 26.41 14.74 -17.17
N PRO A 209 27.61 15.21 -16.77
CA PRO A 209 28.01 16.57 -17.10
C PRO A 209 28.00 16.71 -18.61
N ASP A 210 27.54 17.86 -19.10
CA ASP A 210 27.62 18.24 -20.51
C ASP A 210 29.02 17.92 -21.05
N SER A 211 29.14 16.80 -21.77
CA SER A 211 30.40 16.32 -22.36
C SER A 211 30.97 17.31 -23.39
N SER A 212 30.26 18.40 -23.67
CA SER A 212 30.75 19.54 -24.44
C SER A 212 31.86 20.33 -23.72
N ALA A 213 31.92 20.31 -22.38
CA ALA A 213 33.02 20.96 -21.64
C ALA A 213 34.33 20.14 -21.71
N LEU A 214 34.23 18.81 -21.65
CA LEU A 214 35.39 17.89 -21.75
C LEU A 214 35.95 17.80 -23.19
N ALA A 215 35.08 17.92 -24.21
CA ALA A 215 35.53 17.96 -25.60
C ALA A 215 36.22 19.29 -25.98
N ALA A 216 35.89 20.39 -25.29
CA ALA A 216 36.51 21.69 -25.51
C ALA A 216 37.95 21.77 -24.93
N ASP A 217 38.18 21.18 -23.75
CA ASP A 217 39.52 21.16 -23.13
C ASP A 217 40.47 20.15 -23.79
N SER A 218 39.95 19.03 -24.31
CA SER A 218 40.77 18.07 -25.09
C SER A 218 41.30 18.69 -26.40
N ARG A 219 40.50 19.52 -27.08
CA ARG A 219 40.90 20.24 -28.30
C ARG A 219 41.86 21.40 -28.05
N ARG A 220 41.86 22.00 -26.85
CA ARG A 220 42.83 23.05 -26.47
C ARG A 220 44.19 22.46 -26.09
N SER A 221 44.21 21.33 -25.38
CA SER A 221 45.45 20.65 -24.96
C SER A 221 46.24 20.09 -26.15
N THR A 222 45.56 19.53 -27.17
CA THR A 222 46.22 19.02 -28.38
C THR A 222 46.76 20.12 -29.30
N ARG A 223 46.22 21.34 -29.24
CA ARG A 223 46.69 22.46 -30.07
C ARG A 223 47.92 23.18 -29.48
N ALA A 224 48.12 23.09 -28.16
CA ALA A 224 49.30 23.65 -27.48
C ALA A 224 50.54 22.72 -27.53
N ALA A 225 50.36 21.44 -27.87
CA ALA A 225 51.46 20.48 -28.02
C ALA A 225 52.09 20.46 -29.43
N LEU A 226 51.62 21.32 -30.34
CA LEU A 226 52.03 21.40 -31.76
C LEU A 226 52.50 22.80 -32.17
N SER A 227 52.79 23.68 -31.21
CA SER A 227 53.38 25.01 -31.40
C SER A 227 54.68 25.12 -30.62
#